data_AF-A0A932JJC6-F1
#
_entry.id   AF-A0A932JJC6-F1
#
_cell.length_a   1.000
_cell.length_b   1.000
_cell.length_c   1.000
_cell.angle_alpha   90.00
_cell.angle_beta   90.00
_cell.angle_gamma   90.00
#
_symmetry.space_group_name_H-M   'P 1'
#
loop_
_entity.id
_entity.type
_entity.pdbx_description
1 polymer ?
#
loop_
_entity_poly.entity_id
_entity_poly.type
_entity_poly.pdbx_seq_one_letter_code
_entity_poly.pdbx_strand_id
1 'polypeptide(L)' 'MKRMDGVETPETGTQSRGGRPPKTVAITVNLPVADHETLAKAGIRKMRQTGEDVPRDRLISEAIQLFAKSLSAGE' A
#
# COMPACT_ATOMS: atom_id res chain seq x y z
N MET A 1 26.81 33.39 -20.15
CA MET A 1 26.33 33.42 -18.76
C MET A 1 25.35 32.26 -18.59
N LYS A 2 25.74 31.29 -17.74
CA LYS A 2 24.97 30.25 -17.04
C LYS A 2 23.74 29.59 -17.71
N ARG A 3 23.89 28.29 -18.04
CA ARG A 3 22.81 27.30 -18.19
C ARG A 3 22.23 27.00 -16.80
N MET A 4 20.91 26.81 -16.70
CA MET A 4 20.25 26.16 -15.56
C MET A 4 19.18 25.23 -16.16
N ASP A 5 19.48 23.94 -16.26
CA ASP A 5 19.07 22.88 -15.30
C ASP A 5 17.55 22.66 -15.43
N GLY A 6 17.09 21.72 -16.26
CA GLY A 6 17.24 20.30 -15.93
C GLY A 6 16.18 19.97 -14.87
N VAL A 7 14.91 19.85 -15.27
CA VAL A 7 13.89 19.26 -14.39
C VAL A 7 14.25 17.78 -14.26
N GLU A 8 14.99 17.48 -13.20
CA GLU A 8 15.27 16.14 -12.75
C GLU A 8 13.96 15.52 -12.28
N THR A 9 13.39 14.65 -13.12
CA THR A 9 12.47 13.60 -12.66
C THR A 9 13.14 12.86 -11.51
N PRO A 10 12.50 12.66 -10.35
CA PRO A 10 13.07 11.85 -9.29
C PRO A 10 13.19 10.41 -9.81
N GLU A 11 14.41 10.03 -10.20
CA GLU A 11 14.76 8.65 -10.48
C GLU A 11 14.53 7.85 -9.20
N THR A 12 13.69 6.81 -9.30
CA THR A 12 13.43 5.81 -8.28
C THR A 12 14.70 4.99 -8.02
N GLY A 13 15.67 5.60 -7.33
CA GLY A 13 16.97 5.02 -7.01
C GLY A 13 16.89 4.10 -5.80
N THR A 14 16.36 2.89 -5.95
CA THR A 14 16.64 1.81 -5.01
C THR A 14 18.10 1.37 -5.20
N GLN A 15 19.04 2.09 -4.60
CA GLN A 15 20.42 1.64 -4.49
C GLN A 15 20.52 0.50 -3.47
N SER A 16 20.22 -0.74 -3.90
CA SER A 16 20.52 -1.93 -3.11
C SER A 16 21.98 -2.34 -3.33
N ARG A 17 22.91 -1.74 -2.59
CA ARG A 17 24.24 -2.34 -2.37
C ARG A 17 24.09 -3.49 -1.37
N GLY A 18 24.01 -4.73 -1.88
CA GLY A 18 24.34 -5.95 -1.13
C GLY A 18 23.46 -6.30 0.07
N GLY A 19 22.16 -5.97 0.05
CA GLY A 19 21.21 -6.31 1.11
C GLY A 19 20.15 -7.29 0.62
N ARG A 20 19.72 -8.21 1.51
CA ARG A 20 18.57 -9.11 1.31
C ARG A 20 17.45 -8.38 0.56
N PRO A 21 16.81 -8.99 -0.46
CA PRO A 21 15.75 -8.33 -1.21
C PRO A 21 14.69 -7.79 -0.26
N PRO A 22 14.09 -6.62 -0.57
CA PRO A 22 13.08 -6.02 0.28
C PRO A 22 11.95 -7.03 0.51
N LYS A 23 11.56 -7.20 1.77
CA LYS A 23 10.45 -8.09 2.16
C LYS A 23 9.08 -7.52 1.79
N THR A 24 9.05 -6.32 1.21
CA THR A 24 7.84 -5.57 0.88
C THR A 24 7.94 -5.07 -0.56
N VAL A 25 6.78 -4.90 -1.19
CA VAL A 25 6.64 -4.34 -2.54
C VAL A 25 5.69 -3.14 -2.46
N ALA A 26 5.95 -2.12 -3.28
CA ALA A 26 5.04 -0.99 -3.46
C ALA A 26 4.15 -1.25 -4.68
N ILE A 27 2.84 -1.05 -4.52
CA ILE A 27 1.85 -1.26 -5.59
C ILE A 27 0.96 -0.03 -5.63
N THR A 28 0.74 0.50 -6.83
CA THR A 28 -0.25 1.57 -7.07
C THR A 28 -1.44 0.97 -7.79
N VAL A 29 -2.65 1.21 -7.27
CA VAL A 29 -3.90 0.72 -7.85
C VAL A 29 -4.93 1.85 -7.94
N ASN A 30 -5.74 1.82 -8.98
CA ASN A 30 -6.91 2.67 -9.09
C ASN A 30 -8.09 1.97 -8.42
N LEU A 31 -8.69 2.63 -7.43
CA LEU A 31 -9.87 2.14 -6.73
C LEU A 31 -11.09 2.98 -7.14
N PRO A 32 -12.24 2.34 -7.41
CA PRO A 32 -13.52 3.03 -7.49
C PRO A 32 -13.79 3.85 -6.23
N VAL A 33 -14.49 4.98 -6.38
CA VAL A 33 -14.83 5.87 -5.26
C VAL A 33 -15.63 5.13 -4.17
N ALA A 34 -16.55 4.25 -4.57
CA ALA A 34 -17.35 3.45 -3.64
C ALA A 34 -16.49 2.52 -2.76
N ASP A 35 -15.42 1.95 -3.32
CA ASP A 35 -14.49 1.08 -2.58
C ASP A 35 -13.64 1.89 -1.61
N HIS A 36 -13.28 3.12 -1.98
CA HIS A 36 -12.60 4.04 -1.08
C HIS A 36 -13.44 4.39 0.16
N GLU A 37 -14.73 4.68 -0.03
CA GLU A 37 -15.65 4.94 1.08
C GLU A 37 -15.86 3.71 1.96
N THR A 38 -15.92 2.52 1.35
CA THR A 38 -16.03 1.25 2.06
C THR A 38 -14.81 1.02 2.96
N LEU A 39 -13.62 1.33 2.46
CA LEU A 39 -12.37 1.23 3.21
C LEU A 39 -12.33 2.19 4.42
N ALA A 40 -12.82 3.42 4.25
CA ALA A 40 -12.94 4.38 5.35
C ALA A 40 -13.89 3.88 6.46
N LYS A 41 -15.05 3.33 6.07
CA LYS A 41 -16.00 2.71 7.01
C LYS A 41 -15.39 1.50 7.73
N ALA A 42 -14.59 0.69 7.02
CA ALA A 42 -13.89 -0.45 7.61
C ALA A 42 -12.86 0.00 8.66
N GLY A 43 -12.12 1.08 8.41
CA GLY A 43 -11.20 1.69 9.38
C GLY A 43 -11.92 2.13 10.66
N ILE A 44 -13.01 2.89 10.53
CA ILE A 44 -13.83 3.33 11.68
C ILE A 44 -14.36 2.14 12.47
N ARG A 45 -14.87 1.11 11.77
CA ARG A 45 -15.38 -0.11 12.42
C ARG A 45 -14.29 -0.80 13.20
N LYS A 46 -13.08 -0.93 12.64
CA LYS A 46 -11.95 -1.59 13.29
C LYS A 46 -11.48 -0.81 14.52
N MET A 47 -11.39 0.51 14.42
CA MET A 47 -11.10 1.38 15.56
C MET A 47 -12.11 1.19 16.71
N ARG A 48 -13.40 1.08 16.40
CA ARG A 48 -14.43 0.80 17.40
C ARG A 48 -14.29 -0.58 18.06
N GLN A 49 -13.75 -1.56 17.35
CA GLN A 49 -13.62 -2.94 17.83
C GLN A 49 -12.32 -3.16 18.62
N THR A 50 -11.21 -2.60 18.17
CA THR A 50 -9.88 -2.86 18.73
C THR A 50 -9.34 -1.69 19.55
N GLY A 51 -9.96 -0.51 19.45
CA GLY A 51 -9.45 0.74 20.03
C GLY A 51 -8.26 1.33 19.28
N GLU A 52 -7.83 0.71 18.16
CA GLU A 52 -6.67 1.12 17.38
C GLU A 52 -7.10 1.81 16.09
N ASP A 53 -6.59 3.02 15.82
CA ASP A 53 -6.73 3.64 14.51
C ASP A 53 -5.82 2.94 13.51
N VAL A 54 -6.43 2.25 12.53
CA VAL A 54 -5.69 1.42 11.58
C VAL A 54 -5.49 2.19 10.27
N PRO A 55 -4.24 2.40 9.82
CA PRO A 55 -3.98 3.14 8.60
C PRO A 55 -4.49 2.37 7.38
N ARG A 56 -4.85 3.14 6.35
CA ARG A 56 -5.41 2.64 5.09
C ARG A 56 -4.59 1.50 4.47
N ASP A 57 -3.27 1.66 4.42
CA ASP A 57 -2.37 0.65 3.81
C ASP A 57 -2.41 -0.69 4.54
N ARG A 58 -2.62 -0.67 5.86
CA ARG A 58 -2.74 -1.89 6.67
C ARG A 58 -4.08 -2.57 6.41
N LEU A 59 -5.17 -1.82 6.30
CA LEU A 59 -6.49 -2.36 5.93
C LEU A 59 -6.44 -3.04 4.55
N ILE A 60 -5.77 -2.41 3.58
CA ILE A 60 -5.58 -2.98 2.23
C ILE A 60 -4.73 -4.25 2.30
N SER A 61 -3.61 -4.21 3.03
CA SER A 61 -2.73 -5.37 3.19
C SER A 61 -3.43 -6.55 3.83
N GLU A 62 -4.27 -6.32 4.83
CA GLU A 62 -5.07 -7.37 5.47
C GLU A 62 -6.15 -7.93 4.53
N ALA A 63 -6.81 -7.09 3.74
CA ALA A 63 -7.78 -7.53 2.74
C ALA A 63 -7.13 -8.43 1.68
N ILE A 64 -5.95 -8.06 1.19
CA ILE A 64 -5.16 -8.88 0.24
C ILE A 64 -4.80 -10.23 0.87
N GLN A 65 -4.34 -10.23 2.13
CA GLN A 65 -3.98 -11.47 2.82
C GLN A 65 -5.19 -12.38 3.03
N LEU A 66 -6.35 -11.83 3.40
CA LEU A 66 -7.59 -12.60 3.56
C LEU A 66 -8.04 -13.20 2.22
N PHE A 67 -7.96 -12.42 1.15
CA PHE A 67 -8.26 -12.90 -0.20
C PHE A 67 -7.30 -14.01 -0.64
N ALA A 68 -5.99 -13.82 -0.50
CA ALA A 68 -5.00 -14.84 -0.81
C ALA A 68 -5.22 -16.15 -0.04
N LYS A 69 -5.54 -16.06 1.27
CA LYS A 69 -5.90 -17.22 2.09
C LYS A 69 -7.16 -17.92 1.59
N SER A 70 -8.16 -17.17 1.14
CA SER A 70 -9.40 -17.76 0.60
C SER A 70 -9.17 -18.51 -0.71
N LEU A 71 -8.22 -18.06 -1.53
CA LEU A 71 -7.84 -18.77 -2.75
C LEU A 71 -7.12 -20.09 -2.43
N SER A 72 -6.14 -20.05 -1.52
CA SER A 72 -5.37 -21.25 -1.14
C SER A 72 -6.16 -22.28 -0.31
N ALA A 73 -7.28 -21.89 0.30
CA ALA A 73 -8.17 -22.81 1.02
C ALA A 73 -9.23 -23.47 0.11
N GLY A 74 -9.34 -23.01 -1.14
CA GLY A 74 -10.24 -23.57 -2.16
C GLY A 74 -9.59 -24.59 -3.09
N GLU A 75 -8.30 -24.87 -2.92
CA GLU A 75 -7.54 -25.96 -3.55
C GLU A 75 -7.41 -27.15 -2.59
#